data_AF-A0A2V5UM38-F1
#
_entry.id   AF-A0A2V5UM38-F1
#
_cell.length_a   1.000
_cell.length_b   1.000
_cell.length_c   1.000
_cell.angle_alpha   90.00
_cell.angle_beta   90.00
_cell.angle_gamma   90.00
#
_symmetry.space_group_name_H-M   'P 1'
#
loop_
_entity.id
_entity.type
_entity.pdbx_description
1 polymer ?
#
loop_
_entity_poly.entity_id
_entity_poly.type
_entity_poly.pdbx_seq_one_letter_code
_entity_poly.pdbx_strand_id
1 'polypeptide(L)' 'MDQTSHFNEIREILDKLRKVDTGRVLIMPQGKTVKQLRNKARWIVEMCKKNGFGYTPRLHIELYGNRRGT' A
#
# COMPACT_ATOMS: atom_id res chain seq x y z
N MET A 1 5.61 1.76 15.99
CA MET A 1 5.47 2.72 14.88
C MET A 1 4.02 2.73 14.47
N ASP A 2 3.40 3.90 14.55
CA ASP A 2 1.98 4.09 14.30
C ASP A 2 1.69 3.96 12.79
N GLN A 3 0.88 2.96 12.42
CA GLN A 3 0.49 2.69 11.03
C GLN A 3 -0.24 3.89 10.39
N THR A 4 -0.86 4.73 11.22
CA THR A 4 -1.54 5.96 10.83
C THR A 4 -0.57 7.00 10.28
N SER A 5 0.63 7.09 10.84
CA SER A 5 1.65 8.06 10.42
C SER A 5 2.06 7.88 8.95
N HIS A 6 2.10 6.64 8.46
CA HIS A 6 2.43 6.36 7.05
C HIS A 6 1.36 6.89 6.09
N PHE A 7 0.08 6.80 6.46
CA PHE A 7 -1.01 7.32 5.62
C PHE A 7 -1.08 8.85 5.66
N ASN A 8 -0.70 9.47 6.78
CA ASN A 8 -0.58 10.93 6.86
C ASN A 8 0.51 11.44 5.91
N GLU A 9 1.68 10.78 5.87
CA GLU A 9 2.75 11.14 4.93
C GLU A 9 2.30 11.04 3.47
N ILE A 10 1.53 10.00 3.11
CA ILE A 10 0.96 9.87 1.76
C ILE A 10 0.07 11.09 1.45
N ARG A 11 -0.79 11.50 2.38
CA ARG A 11 -1.68 12.67 2.19
C ARG A 11 -0.87 13.96 2.01
N GLU A 12 0.14 14.19 2.84
CA GLU A 12 1.02 15.36 2.73
C GLU A 12 1.74 15.44 1.39
N ILE A 13 2.14 14.29 0.81
CA ILE A 13 2.71 14.23 -0.53
C ILE A 13 1.66 14.54 -1.59
N LEU A 14 0.47 13.94 -1.49
CA LEU A 14 -0.63 14.17 -2.44
C LEU A 14 -1.10 15.63 -2.45
N ASP A 15 -1.12 16.30 -1.30
CA ASP A 15 -1.50 17.71 -1.16
C ASP A 15 -0.51 18.65 -1.87
N LYS A 16 0.75 18.22 -2.04
CA LYS A 16 1.77 18.95 -2.81
C LYS A 16 1.64 18.74 -4.32
N LEU A 17 0.88 17.73 -4.75
CA LEU A 17 0.62 17.45 -6.16
C LEU A 17 -0.64 18.20 -6.64
N ARG A 18 -0.75 18.43 -7.95
CA ARG A 18 -1.97 19.00 -8.53
C ARG A 18 -3.13 18.03 -8.33
N LYS A 19 -4.25 18.51 -7.77
CA LYS A 19 -5.55 17.81 -7.54
C LYS A 19 -5.55 16.35 -7.98
N VAL A 20 -5.00 15.48 -7.14
CA VAL A 20 -4.95 14.04 -7.41
C VAL A 20 -6.29 13.42 -7.07
N ASP A 21 -6.85 12.67 -8.01
CA ASP A 21 -7.99 11.80 -7.77
C ASP A 21 -7.55 10.63 -6.87
N THR A 22 -8.06 10.58 -5.64
CA THR A 22 -7.69 9.55 -4.65
C THR A 22 -8.03 8.14 -5.13
N GLY A 23 -9.05 7.98 -5.99
CA GLY A 23 -9.39 6.70 -6.61
C GLY A 23 -8.30 6.15 -7.55
N ARG A 24 -7.35 6.99 -7.96
CA ARG A 24 -6.17 6.60 -8.77
C ARG A 24 -4.92 6.31 -7.94
N VAL A 25 -4.99 6.48 -6.62
CA VAL A 25 -3.88 6.19 -5.71
C VAL A 25 -3.99 4.74 -5.27
N LEU A 26 -2.99 3.93 -5.62
CA LEU A 26 -2.93 2.52 -5.25
C LEU A 26 -1.86 2.28 -4.19
N ILE A 27 -2.25 1.71 -3.05
CA ILE A 27 -1.36 1.41 -1.94
C ILE A 27 -0.94 -0.06 -1.98
N MET A 28 0.37 -0.27 -2.05
CA MET A 28 0.98 -1.60 -2.02
C MET A 28 1.58 -1.90 -0.64
N PRO A 29 1.38 -3.10 -0.06
CA PRO A 29 2.04 -3.48 1.17
C PRO A 29 3.55 -3.62 0.99
N GLN A 30 4.32 -3.07 1.94
CA GLN A 30 5.76 -3.30 2.01
C GLN A 30 6.06 -4.66 2.67
N GLY A 31 6.89 -5.48 2.04
CA GLY A 31 7.34 -6.77 2.60
C GLY A 31 8.18 -7.57 1.62
N LYS A 32 8.91 -8.56 2.14
CA LYS A 32 9.74 -9.49 1.35
C LYS A 32 9.18 -10.91 1.33
N THR A 33 8.21 -11.23 2.19
CA THR A 33 7.59 -12.57 2.24
C THR A 33 6.08 -12.48 2.13
N VAL A 34 5.47 -13.51 1.56
CA VAL A 34 4.00 -13.63 1.46
C VAL A 34 3.35 -13.48 2.84
N LYS A 35 3.94 -14.08 3.89
CA LYS A 35 3.45 -13.95 5.27
C LYS A 35 3.44 -12.50 5.75
N GLN A 36 4.51 -11.73 5.51
CA GLN A 36 4.55 -10.31 5.87
C GLN A 36 3.48 -9.51 5.12
N LEU A 37 3.30 -9.76 3.82
CA LEU A 37 2.32 -9.06 3.00
C LEU A 37 0.89 -9.36 3.47
N ARG A 38 0.56 -10.64 3.70
CA ARG A 38 -0.75 -11.08 4.21
C ARG A 38 -1.07 -10.50 5.59
N ASN A 39 -0.09 -10.47 6.49
CA ASN A 39 -0.26 -9.86 7.82
C ASN A 39 -0.58 -8.36 7.74
N LYS A 40 -0.14 -7.67 6.68
CA LYS A 40 -0.39 -6.24 6.48
C LYS A 40 -1.64 -5.94 5.64
N ALA A 41 -2.03 -6.85 4.77
CA ALA A 41 -3.11 -6.65 3.81
C ALA A 41 -4.40 -6.15 4.48
N ARG A 42 -4.83 -6.81 5.57
CA ARG A 42 -6.09 -6.47 6.24
C ARG A 42 -6.13 -5.02 6.71
N TRP A 43 -5.13 -4.56 7.46
CA TRP A 43 -5.16 -3.19 7.99
C TRP A 43 -4.92 -2.12 6.92
N ILE A 44 -4.11 -2.41 5.90
CA ILE A 44 -3.89 -1.49 4.77
C ILE A 44 -5.19 -1.32 3.97
N VAL A 45 -5.94 -2.40 3.72
CA VAL A 45 -7.24 -2.32 3.03
C VAL A 45 -8.22 -1.43 3.80
N GLU A 46 -8.29 -1.57 5.12
CA GLU A 46 -9.14 -0.70 5.94
C GLU A 46 -8.71 0.77 5.88
N MET A 47 -7.41 1.04 5.84
CA MET A 47 -6.90 2.40 5.66
C MET A 47 -7.15 2.95 4.25
N CYS A 48 -7.06 2.12 3.21
CA CYS A 48 -7.40 2.51 1.84
C CYS A 48 -8.86 2.94 1.74
N LYS A 49 -9.78 2.15 2.31
CA LYS A 49 -11.21 2.48 2.37
C LYS A 49 -11.46 3.84 3.06
N LYS A 50 -10.82 4.08 4.20
CA LYS A 50 -10.97 5.34 4.96
C LYS A 50 -10.49 6.57 4.21
N ASN A 51 -9.51 6.43 3.32
CA ASN A 51 -8.89 7.54 2.59
C ASN A 51 -9.33 7.63 1.12
N GLY A 52 -10.18 6.73 0.65
CA GLY A 52 -10.60 6.67 -0.76
C GLY A 52 -9.51 6.21 -1.72
N PHE A 53 -8.53 5.44 -1.24
CA PHE A 53 -7.46 4.84 -2.05
C PHE A 53 -7.82 3.42 -2.48
N GLY A 54 -7.16 2.93 -3.54
CA GLY A 54 -7.18 1.52 -3.92
C GLY A 54 -6.08 0.72 -3.22
N TYR A 55 -6.32 -0.58 -3.02
CA TYR A 55 -5.29 -1.53 -2.57
C TYR A 55 -4.74 -2.31 -3.77
N THR A 56 -3.43 -2.50 -3.83
CA THR A 56 -2.79 -3.38 -4.81
C THR A 56 -1.84 -4.37 -4.15
N PRO A 57 -1.93 -5.69 -4.44
CA PRO A 57 -1.03 -6.68 -3.87
C PRO A 57 0.37 -6.59 -4.50
N ARG A 58 1.40 -7.08 -3.79
CA ARG A 58 2.74 -7.22 -4.37
C ARG A 58 2.86 -8.57 -5.08
N LEU A 59 2.20 -8.66 -6.24
CA LEU A 59 1.95 -9.91 -6.95
C LEU A 59 3.22 -10.74 -7.24
N HIS A 60 4.33 -10.08 -7.60
CA HIS A 60 5.62 -10.77 -7.81
C HIS A 60 6.02 -11.62 -6.59
N ILE A 61 5.92 -11.09 -5.37
CA ILE A 61 6.26 -11.84 -4.15
C ILE A 61 5.22 -12.93 -3.86
N GLU A 62 3.96 -12.70 -4.21
CA GLU A 62 2.90 -13.70 -4.04
C GLU A 62 3.05 -14.90 -4.97
N LEU A 63 3.46 -14.67 -6.23
CA LEU A 63 3.63 -15.71 -7.24
C LEU A 63 4.99 -16.39 -7.15
N TYR A 64 6.07 -15.63 -6.98
CA TYR A 64 7.45 -16.12 -7.15
C TYR A 64 8.31 -16.01 -5.90
N GLY A 65 7.78 -15.44 -4.82
CA GLY A 65 8.57 -15.10 -3.64
C GLY A 65 9.58 -13.98 -3.92
N ASN A 66 10.56 -13.82 -3.03
CA ASN A 66 11.61 -12.80 -3.17
C ASN A 66 12.78 -13.32 -4.03
N ARG A 67 12.49 -13.66 -5.28
CA ARG A 67 13.48 -14.10 -6.27
C ARG A 67 13.78 -12.96 -7.25
N ARG A 68 15.04 -12.85 -7.68
CA ARG A 68 15.42 -11.87 -8.73
C ARG A 68 15.17 -12.51 -10.10
N GLY A 69 14.66 -11.73 -11.05
CA GLY A 69 14.48 -12.17 -12.45
C GLY A 69 13.25 -13.07 -12.69
N THR A 70 12.21 -12.91 -11.88
CA THR A 70 10.90 -13.57 -12.02
C THR A 70 9.82 -12.51 -12.20
#